data_AF-A0A553N6I4-F1
#
_entry.id   AF-A0A553N6I4-F1
#
_cell.length_a   1.000
_cell.length_b   1.000
_cell.length_c   1.000
_cell.angle_alpha   90.00
_cell.angle_beta   90.00
_cell.angle_gamma   90.00
#
_symmetry.space_group_name_H-M   'P 1'
#
loop_
_entity.id
_entity.type
_entity.pdbx_description
1 polymer ?
#
loop_
_entity_poly.entity_id
_entity_poly.type
_entity_poly.pdbx_seq_one_letter_code
_entity_poly.pdbx_strand_id
1 'polypeptide(L)'
;MSVINPKNPMDPSSLARPDQVVVKDVFLQLEADFKGQVLKGSATLTLEKVDSKATQVVLDSSDLSIGQVTSGDEELKFTVGEKQGFLGSAVVIELPKSTNPVLKVVVQYVTSPSASALQWLPPAQTAGKVHPYMFSQCQAIHCRSMVPLQDTPAIKMPYSAEPCSLLLQVRLESESGRDLRDSAQFKDALTAQLGRRSWLENVRSEQCCPRKSLAEDERVRDKVQ
;
A
#
# COMPACT_ATOMS: atom_id res chain seq x y z
N MET A 1 -32.75 6.51 2.46
CA MET A 1 -32.35 5.11 2.19
C MET A 1 -31.74 5.04 0.81
N SER A 2 -30.43 5.27 0.70
CA SER A 2 -29.71 5.14 -0.57
C SER A 2 -29.30 3.69 -0.75
N VAL A 3 -30.06 2.97 -1.57
CA VAL A 3 -29.74 1.61 -2.02
C VAL A 3 -28.53 1.71 -2.93
N ILE A 4 -27.32 1.57 -2.37
CA ILE A 4 -26.14 1.29 -3.18
C ILE A 4 -26.28 -0.19 -3.55
N ASN A 5 -26.76 -0.47 -4.77
CA ASN A 5 -26.73 -1.82 -5.31
C ASN A 5 -25.61 -1.91 -6.35
N PRO A 6 -24.32 -2.06 -5.98
CA PRO A 6 -23.29 -2.33 -6.96
C PRO A 6 -23.06 -3.84 -6.95
N LYS A 7 -24.01 -4.64 -7.43
CA LYS A 7 -23.61 -5.95 -7.95
C LYS A 7 -22.76 -5.65 -9.17
N ASN A 8 -21.44 -5.76 -9.01
CA ASN A 8 -20.50 -5.73 -10.10
C ASN A 8 -20.93 -6.81 -11.11
N PRO A 9 -21.28 -6.45 -12.35
CA PRO A 9 -21.77 -7.41 -13.33
C PRO A 9 -20.68 -8.42 -13.75
N MET A 10 -19.41 -8.16 -13.42
CA MET A 10 -18.26 -8.97 -13.82
C MET A 10 -17.82 -9.98 -12.75
N ASP A 11 -17.78 -9.57 -11.47
CA ASP A 11 -17.30 -10.42 -10.37
C ASP A 11 -18.17 -10.26 -9.11
N PRO A 12 -18.94 -11.28 -8.68
CA PRO A 12 -19.79 -11.22 -7.50
C PRO A 12 -19.00 -11.16 -6.18
N SER A 13 -17.68 -11.38 -6.21
CA SER A 13 -16.80 -11.39 -5.04
C SER A 13 -16.15 -10.04 -4.77
N SER A 14 -16.44 -9.01 -5.57
CA SER A 14 -15.88 -7.66 -5.43
C SER A 14 -16.99 -6.61 -5.53
N LEU A 15 -16.88 -5.57 -4.70
CA LEU A 15 -17.73 -4.38 -4.70
C LEU A 15 -17.22 -3.31 -5.66
N ALA A 16 -16.00 -3.46 -6.17
CA ALA A 16 -15.38 -2.53 -7.10
C ALA A 16 -16.13 -2.45 -8.44
N ARG A 17 -15.89 -1.34 -9.17
CA ARG A 17 -16.48 -1.07 -10.49
C ARG A 17 -15.43 -0.81 -11.57
N PRO A 18 -14.70 -1.86 -12.03
CA PRO A 18 -13.68 -1.70 -13.06
C PRO A 18 -14.24 -1.29 -14.43
N ASP A 19 -15.55 -1.45 -14.65
CA ASP A 19 -16.27 -0.94 -15.81
C ASP A 19 -16.31 0.59 -15.90
N GLN A 20 -16.11 1.29 -14.77
CA GLN A 20 -16.11 2.75 -14.68
C GLN A 20 -14.69 3.31 -14.58
N VAL A 21 -13.92 2.80 -13.61
CA VAL A 21 -12.55 3.25 -13.33
C VAL A 21 -11.72 2.03 -12.97
N VAL A 22 -10.56 1.87 -13.60
CA VAL A 22 -9.66 0.73 -13.38
C VAL A 22 -8.36 1.17 -12.72
N VAL A 23 -7.88 0.40 -11.75
CA VAL A 23 -6.54 0.57 -11.18
C VAL A 23 -5.52 -0.06 -12.13
N LYS A 24 -4.54 0.73 -12.58
CA LYS A 24 -3.49 0.32 -13.51
C LYS A 24 -2.14 0.07 -12.86
N ASP A 25 -1.86 0.71 -11.73
CA ASP A 25 -0.61 0.54 -10.99
C ASP A 25 -0.85 0.85 -9.52
N VAL A 26 -0.12 0.15 -8.64
CA VAL A 26 -0.18 0.34 -7.20
C VAL A 26 1.23 0.54 -6.65
N PHE A 27 1.47 1.68 -6.00
CA PHE A 27 2.69 1.92 -5.26
C PHE A 27 2.40 1.93 -3.75
N LEU A 28 3.07 1.06 -3.01
CA LEU A 28 2.86 0.86 -1.57
C LEU A 28 4.02 1.44 -0.77
N GLN A 29 3.71 2.29 0.20
CA GLN A 29 4.67 2.74 1.21
C GLN A 29 4.17 2.30 2.57
N LEU A 30 4.77 1.25 3.13
CA LEU A 30 4.23 0.57 4.29
C LEU A 30 5.28 0.40 5.39
N GLU A 31 4.85 0.64 6.61
CA GLU A 31 5.57 0.35 7.84
C GLU A 31 4.84 -0.76 8.60
N ALA A 32 5.60 -1.75 9.06
CA ALA A 32 5.08 -2.84 9.87
C ALA A 32 5.29 -2.58 11.36
N ASP A 33 4.19 -2.44 12.09
CA ASP A 33 4.17 -2.33 13.55
C ASP A 33 3.87 -3.70 14.16
N PHE A 34 4.93 -4.43 14.51
CA PHE A 34 4.81 -5.77 15.12
C PHE A 34 4.18 -5.77 16.51
N LYS A 35 4.22 -4.63 17.23
CA LYS A 35 3.60 -4.50 18.55
C LYS A 35 2.09 -4.31 18.41
N GLY A 36 1.68 -3.45 17.49
CA GLY A 36 0.29 -3.21 17.14
C GLY A 36 -0.32 -4.30 16.25
N GLN A 37 0.50 -5.13 15.61
CA GLN A 37 0.10 -6.10 14.59
C GLN A 37 -0.63 -5.45 13.40
N VAL A 38 -0.11 -4.31 12.94
CA VAL A 38 -0.72 -3.55 11.85
C VAL A 38 0.32 -3.09 10.84
N LEU A 39 -0.12 -2.94 9.58
CA LEU A 39 0.58 -2.17 8.58
C LEU A 39 0.00 -0.75 8.55
N LYS A 40 0.88 0.25 8.51
CA LYS A 40 0.52 1.68 8.45
C LYS A 40 1.23 2.30 7.26
N GLY A 41 0.54 3.17 6.52
CA GLY A 41 1.17 3.92 5.44
C GLY A 41 0.20 4.32 4.36
N SER A 42 0.63 4.24 3.10
CA SER A 42 -0.15 4.70 1.96
C SER A 42 -0.11 3.73 0.78
N ALA A 43 -1.19 3.75 0.00
CA ALA A 43 -1.28 3.15 -1.32
C ALA A 43 -1.54 4.27 -2.34
N THR A 44 -0.60 4.46 -3.27
CA THR A 44 -0.79 5.33 -4.43
C THR A 44 -1.34 4.48 -5.57
N LEU A 45 -2.56 4.76 -5.97
CA LEU A 45 -3.28 4.08 -7.03
C LEU A 45 -3.23 4.95 -8.29
N THR A 46 -2.65 4.42 -9.37
CA THR A 46 -2.82 5.03 -10.70
C THR A 46 -4.11 4.50 -11.30
N LEU A 47 -5.08 5.39 -11.47
CA LEU A 47 -6.42 5.12 -11.96
C LEU A 47 -6.54 5.53 -13.42
N GLU A 48 -7.31 4.77 -14.20
CA GLU A 48 -7.73 5.13 -15.55
C GLU A 48 -9.25 5.08 -15.66
N LYS A 49 -9.87 6.15 -16.12
CA LYS A 49 -11.31 6.23 -16.38
C LYS A 49 -11.65 5.45 -17.65
N VAL A 50 -12.42 4.39 -17.50
CA VAL A 50 -13.00 3.62 -18.60
C VAL A 50 -14.26 4.33 -19.11
N ASP A 51 -15.11 4.78 -18.19
CA ASP A 51 -16.21 5.70 -18.48
C ASP A 51 -15.75 7.14 -18.21
N SER A 52 -15.74 7.98 -19.25
CA SER A 52 -15.37 9.40 -19.14
C SER A 52 -16.30 10.19 -18.23
N LYS A 53 -17.52 9.68 -17.97
CA LYS A 53 -18.49 10.27 -17.05
C LYS A 53 -18.31 9.81 -15.61
N ALA A 54 -17.40 8.87 -15.33
CA ALA A 54 -17.15 8.39 -13.98
C ALA A 54 -16.61 9.53 -13.09
N THR A 55 -17.33 9.77 -12.00
CA THR A 55 -17.00 10.78 -10.98
C THR A 55 -16.45 10.18 -9.69
N GLN A 56 -16.40 8.85 -9.60
CA GLN A 56 -15.95 8.15 -8.40
C GLN A 56 -15.23 6.86 -8.77
N VAL A 57 -14.33 6.42 -7.89
CA VAL A 57 -13.76 5.06 -7.90
C VAL A 57 -14.27 4.31 -6.68
N VAL A 58 -14.56 3.01 -6.87
CA VAL A 58 -14.97 2.11 -5.79
C VAL A 58 -13.88 1.07 -5.59
N LEU A 59 -13.35 0.99 -4.37
CA LEU A 59 -12.34 0.04 -3.94
C LEU A 59 -12.94 -0.94 -2.92
N ASP A 60 -12.43 -2.16 -2.91
CA ASP A 60 -12.70 -3.13 -1.86
C ASP A 60 -11.82 -2.83 -0.64
N SER A 61 -12.42 -2.90 0.55
CA SER A 61 -11.69 -2.90 1.82
C SER A 61 -12.31 -3.88 2.81
N SER A 62 -11.53 -4.40 3.75
CA SER A 62 -12.05 -5.14 4.89
C SER A 62 -11.32 -4.75 6.17
N ASP A 63 -12.04 -4.10 7.07
CA ASP A 63 -11.54 -3.65 8.38
C ASP A 63 -10.27 -2.77 8.27
N LEU A 64 -10.21 -1.94 7.21
CA LEU A 64 -9.17 -0.91 7.04
C LEU A 64 -9.63 0.41 7.65
N SER A 65 -8.75 1.07 8.40
CA SER A 65 -8.95 2.43 8.87
C SER A 65 -8.38 3.40 7.83
N ILE A 66 -9.26 4.03 7.05
CA ILE A 66 -8.87 5.03 6.03
C ILE A 66 -8.75 6.40 6.70
N GLY A 67 -7.59 7.04 6.57
CA GLY A 67 -7.30 8.34 7.17
C GLY A 67 -7.55 9.50 6.22
N GLN A 68 -6.72 9.59 5.18
CA GLN A 68 -6.76 10.68 4.20
C GLN A 68 -6.68 10.12 2.79
N VAL A 69 -7.38 10.79 1.86
CA VAL A 69 -7.30 10.50 0.44
C VAL A 69 -6.96 11.77 -0.32
N THR A 70 -5.92 11.75 -1.16
CA THR A 70 -5.51 12.91 -1.94
C THR A 70 -5.25 12.58 -3.40
N SER A 71 -5.29 13.60 -4.26
CA SER A 71 -4.84 13.54 -5.66
C SER A 71 -3.96 14.76 -5.93
N GLY A 72 -2.63 14.56 -5.91
CA GLY A 72 -1.70 15.68 -5.86
C GLY A 72 -1.85 16.45 -4.54
N ASP A 73 -2.06 17.76 -4.61
CA ASP A 73 -2.27 18.62 -3.44
C ASP A 73 -3.76 18.76 -3.04
N GLU A 74 -4.67 18.13 -3.79
CA GLU A 74 -6.12 18.18 -3.51
C GLU A 74 -6.55 17.03 -2.60
N GLU A 75 -7.25 17.35 -1.50
CA GLU A 75 -7.89 16.37 -0.64
C GLU A 75 -9.23 15.92 -1.23
N LEU A 76 -9.42 14.61 -1.35
CA LEU A 76 -10.61 14.01 -1.95
C LEU A 76 -11.58 13.53 -0.88
N LYS A 77 -12.86 13.71 -1.15
CA LYS A 77 -13.92 13.13 -0.31
C LYS A 77 -14.00 11.64 -0.55
N PHE A 78 -14.15 10.89 0.53
CA PHE A 78 -14.39 9.46 0.47
C PHE A 78 -15.46 9.05 1.47
N THR A 79 -16.09 7.91 1.23
CA THR A 79 -17.04 7.27 2.15
C THR A 79 -16.72 5.79 2.23
N VAL A 80 -16.68 5.26 3.44
CA VAL A 80 -16.61 3.81 3.68
C VAL A 80 -18.03 3.31 3.93
N GLY A 81 -18.53 2.46 3.04
CA GLY A 81 -19.87 1.90 3.12
C GLY A 81 -20.02 0.87 4.24
N GLU A 82 -21.27 0.47 4.50
CA GLU A 82 -21.59 -0.60 5.45
C GLU A 82 -20.93 -1.92 5.02
N LYS A 83 -20.56 -2.74 6.02
CA LYS A 83 -19.92 -4.04 5.81
C LYS A 83 -20.92 -5.04 5.23
N GLN A 84 -20.59 -5.60 4.07
CA GLN A 84 -21.41 -6.57 3.34
C GLN A 84 -20.90 -8.00 3.57
N GLY A 85 -21.06 -8.48 4.80
CA GLY A 85 -20.62 -9.82 5.18
C GLY A 85 -19.13 -10.04 4.94
N PHE A 86 -18.78 -11.10 4.20
CA PHE A 86 -17.39 -11.43 3.89
C PHE A 86 -16.74 -10.54 2.83
N LEU A 87 -17.54 -9.77 2.07
CA LEU A 87 -17.01 -8.88 1.03
C LEU A 87 -16.30 -7.65 1.61
N GLY A 88 -16.54 -7.35 2.89
CA GLY A 88 -16.04 -6.15 3.54
C GLY A 88 -16.88 -4.92 3.20
N SER A 89 -16.23 -3.76 3.10
CA SER A 89 -16.86 -2.46 2.85
C SER A 89 -16.33 -1.84 1.56
N ALA A 90 -17.22 -1.21 0.80
CA ALA A 90 -16.84 -0.41 -0.35
C ALA A 90 -16.25 0.94 0.11
N VAL A 91 -15.06 1.29 -0.38
CA VAL A 91 -14.50 2.63 -0.23
C VAL A 91 -14.79 3.40 -1.52
N VAL A 92 -15.68 4.37 -1.43
CA VAL A 92 -16.06 5.23 -2.56
C VAL A 92 -15.29 6.53 -2.44
N ILE A 93 -14.46 6.83 -3.43
CA ILE A 93 -13.65 8.06 -3.49
C ILE A 93 -14.18 8.93 -4.62
N GLU A 94 -14.54 10.17 -4.31
CA GLU A 94 -14.91 11.18 -5.30
C GLU A 94 -13.67 11.62 -6.08
N LEU A 95 -13.70 11.48 -7.41
CA LEU A 95 -12.61 11.85 -8.28
C LEU A 95 -12.71 13.32 -8.68
N PRO A 96 -11.57 14.03 -8.81
CA PRO A 96 -11.59 15.41 -9.28
C PRO A 96 -12.15 15.49 -10.70
N LYS A 97 -12.76 16.63 -11.02
CA LYS A 97 -13.24 16.94 -12.37
C LYS A 97 -12.03 17.23 -13.27
N SER A 98 -11.44 16.16 -13.78
CA SER A 98 -10.30 16.21 -14.70
C SER A 98 -10.71 15.70 -16.08
N THR A 99 -10.19 16.35 -17.12
CA THR A 99 -10.23 15.87 -18.51
C THR A 99 -9.20 14.79 -18.77
N ASN A 100 -8.19 14.64 -17.89
CA ASN A 100 -7.21 13.58 -17.99
C ASN A 100 -7.88 12.24 -17.60
N PRO A 101 -7.87 11.23 -18.49
CA PRO A 101 -8.39 9.90 -18.16
C PRO A 101 -7.57 9.20 -17.08
N VAL A 102 -6.29 9.57 -16.90
CA VAL A 102 -5.39 8.99 -15.91
C VAL A 102 -5.23 9.91 -14.71
N LEU A 103 -5.40 9.36 -13.51
CA LEU A 103 -5.33 10.08 -12.23
C LEU A 103 -4.48 9.29 -11.24
N LYS A 104 -3.84 9.97 -10.29
CA LYS A 104 -3.16 9.32 -9.17
C LYS A 104 -3.88 9.69 -7.89
N VAL A 105 -4.27 8.67 -7.13
CA VAL A 105 -4.94 8.84 -5.84
C VAL A 105 -4.09 8.18 -4.77
N VAL A 106 -3.75 8.93 -3.73
CA VAL A 106 -3.02 8.43 -2.56
C VAL A 106 -4.03 8.17 -1.45
N VAL A 107 -4.09 6.94 -0.96
CA VAL A 107 -4.93 6.54 0.17
C VAL A 107 -4.02 6.24 1.35
N GLN A 108 -4.13 7.02 2.43
CA GLN A 108 -3.48 6.75 3.70
C GLN A 108 -4.38 5.86 4.56
N TYR A 109 -3.84 4.77 5.08
CA TYR A 109 -4.62 3.80 5.84
C TYR A 109 -3.79 3.02 6.85
N VAL A 110 -4.51 2.33 7.73
CA VAL A 110 -3.97 1.38 8.72
C VAL A 110 -4.79 0.09 8.65
N THR A 111 -4.12 -1.06 8.64
CA THR A 111 -4.80 -2.36 8.71
C THR A 111 -5.30 -2.66 10.12
N SER A 112 -6.25 -3.59 10.25
CA SER A 112 -6.64 -4.11 11.57
C SER A 112 -5.64 -5.17 12.07
N PRO A 113 -5.44 -5.33 13.40
CA PRO A 113 -4.81 -6.51 13.98
C PRO A 113 -5.51 -7.83 13.59
N SER A 114 -6.79 -7.74 13.25
CA SER A 114 -7.61 -8.85 12.75
C SER A 114 -7.65 -8.93 11.22
N ALA A 115 -6.74 -8.26 10.51
CA ALA A 115 -6.69 -8.29 9.05
C ALA A 115 -6.52 -9.72 8.55
N SER A 116 -7.51 -10.22 7.81
CA SER A 116 -7.55 -11.62 7.36
C SER A 116 -6.41 -12.02 6.43
N ALA A 117 -5.77 -11.06 5.75
CA ALA A 117 -4.62 -11.31 4.91
C ALA A 117 -3.31 -11.43 5.67
N LEU A 118 -3.22 -11.03 6.95
CA LEU A 118 -1.95 -10.88 7.65
C LEU A 118 -1.85 -11.84 8.82
N GLN A 119 -0.76 -12.60 8.88
CA GLN A 119 -0.43 -13.44 10.02
C GLN A 119 0.82 -12.91 10.71
N TRP A 120 0.67 -12.62 12.00
CA TRP A 120 1.75 -12.11 12.86
C TRP A 120 2.23 -13.22 13.79
N LEU A 121 3.52 -13.52 13.76
CA LEU A 121 4.16 -14.54 14.58
C LEU A 121 5.11 -13.89 15.60
N PRO A 122 4.92 -14.12 16.92
CA PRO A 122 5.91 -13.74 17.91
C PRO A 122 7.20 -14.55 17.73
N PRO A 123 8.35 -14.09 18.28
CA PRO A 123 9.63 -14.80 18.15
C PRO A 123 9.54 -16.29 18.49
N ALA A 124 8.81 -16.66 19.54
CA ALA A 124 8.64 -18.06 19.96
C ALA A 124 8.05 -18.98 18.87
N GLN A 125 7.30 -18.44 17.90
CA GLN A 125 6.72 -19.20 16.79
C GLN A 125 7.62 -19.22 15.54
N THR A 126 8.69 -18.43 15.50
CA THR A 126 9.63 -18.42 14.36
C THR A 126 10.70 -19.50 14.53
N ALA A 127 11.37 -19.89 13.44
CA ALA A 127 12.46 -20.88 13.52
C ALA A 127 13.65 -20.37 14.35
N GLY A 128 13.97 -19.08 14.20
CA GLY A 128 15.12 -18.46 14.88
C GLY A 128 14.88 -18.09 16.34
N LYS A 129 13.62 -18.05 16.82
CA LYS A 129 13.24 -17.73 18.21
C LYS A 129 13.62 -16.32 18.72
N VAL A 130 14.30 -15.52 17.91
CA VAL A 130 14.80 -14.18 18.29
C VAL A 130 13.92 -13.05 17.76
N HIS A 131 13.53 -13.10 16.48
CA HIS A 131 12.77 -12.03 15.83
C HIS A 131 11.32 -12.45 15.54
N PRO A 132 10.36 -11.51 15.60
CA PRO A 132 9.02 -11.74 15.12
C PRO A 132 9.00 -11.88 13.60
N TYR A 133 7.91 -12.42 13.06
CA TYR A 133 7.73 -12.59 11.63
C TYR A 133 6.30 -12.23 11.22
N MET A 134 6.14 -11.72 10.02
CA MET A 134 4.83 -11.46 9.43
C MET A 134 4.84 -11.93 7.99
N PHE A 135 3.77 -12.58 7.58
CA PHE A 135 3.52 -12.91 6.18
C PHE A 135 2.08 -12.64 5.82
N SER A 136 1.82 -12.53 4.51
CA SER A 136 0.51 -12.26 3.96
C SER A 136 -0.02 -13.41 3.11
N GLN A 137 -1.34 -13.64 3.16
CA GLN A 137 -2.05 -14.55 2.27
C GLN A 137 -3.30 -13.86 1.73
N CYS A 138 -3.26 -13.48 0.44
CA CYS A 138 -4.32 -12.66 -0.17
C CYS A 138 -5.42 -13.47 -0.86
N GLN A 139 -5.14 -14.71 -1.27
CA GLN A 139 -6.13 -15.53 -1.97
C GLN A 139 -7.23 -16.01 -1.01
N ALA A 140 -8.53 -15.95 -1.36
CA ALA A 140 -9.07 -15.52 -2.66
C ALA A 140 -9.37 -14.02 -2.76
N ILE A 141 -9.80 -13.39 -1.65
CA ILE A 141 -10.31 -12.02 -1.59
C ILE A 141 -9.85 -11.30 -0.30
N HIS A 142 -8.71 -11.71 0.24
CA HIS A 142 -8.18 -11.15 1.48
C HIS A 142 -7.29 -9.93 1.23
N CYS A 143 -6.87 -9.67 -0.02
CA CYS A 143 -6.01 -8.53 -0.36
C CYS A 143 -6.63 -7.20 0.11
N ARG A 144 -7.96 -7.08 0.02
CA ARG A 144 -8.73 -5.93 0.55
C ARG A 144 -8.60 -5.67 2.06
N SER A 145 -8.14 -6.65 2.84
CA SER A 145 -7.84 -6.48 4.27
C SER A 145 -6.41 -6.04 4.55
N MET A 146 -5.56 -6.01 3.52
CA MET A 146 -4.19 -5.50 3.58
C MET A 146 -4.06 -4.14 2.90
N VAL A 147 -4.73 -3.93 1.76
CA VAL A 147 -4.61 -2.72 0.94
C VAL A 147 -5.98 -2.39 0.34
N PRO A 148 -6.42 -1.11 0.28
CA PRO A 148 -7.65 -0.74 -0.42
C PRO A 148 -7.42 -0.76 -1.95
N LEU A 149 -8.04 -1.70 -2.67
CA LEU A 149 -7.87 -1.88 -4.13
C LEU A 149 -9.08 -2.58 -4.77
N GLN A 150 -9.04 -2.79 -6.09
CA GLN A 150 -10.04 -3.60 -6.81
C GLN A 150 -9.69 -5.08 -6.69
N ASP A 151 -10.21 -5.74 -5.65
CA ASP A 151 -9.81 -7.09 -5.25
C ASP A 151 -10.59 -8.15 -6.03
N THR A 152 -10.31 -8.20 -7.33
CA THR A 152 -10.88 -9.13 -8.31
C THR A 152 -9.78 -9.69 -9.21
N PRO A 153 -9.78 -11.01 -9.51
CA PRO A 153 -8.81 -11.59 -10.44
C PRO A 153 -8.99 -11.10 -11.89
N ALA A 154 -10.09 -10.42 -12.21
CA ALA A 154 -10.33 -9.82 -13.53
C ALA A 154 -9.35 -8.66 -13.82
N ILE A 155 -8.82 -8.01 -12.79
CA ILE A 155 -7.87 -6.90 -12.93
C ILE A 155 -6.46 -7.37 -12.61
N LYS A 156 -5.54 -7.12 -13.55
CA LYS A 156 -4.11 -7.34 -13.37
C LYS A 156 -3.42 -5.99 -13.41
N MET A 157 -2.68 -5.66 -12.35
CA MET A 157 -1.87 -4.45 -12.30
C MET A 157 -0.47 -4.75 -11.78
N PRO A 158 0.57 -4.07 -12.30
CA PRO A 158 1.85 -3.98 -11.63
C PRO A 158 1.71 -3.35 -10.24
N TYR A 159 2.67 -3.67 -9.38
CA TYR A 159 2.85 -2.96 -8.14
C TYR A 159 4.34 -2.73 -7.85
N SER A 160 4.62 -1.69 -7.09
CA SER A 160 5.93 -1.40 -6.50
C SER A 160 5.74 -1.15 -5.00
N ALA A 161 6.73 -1.49 -4.19
CA ALA A 161 6.63 -1.33 -2.74
C ALA A 161 7.95 -0.82 -2.15
N GLU A 162 7.85 0.16 -1.26
CA GLU A 162 8.92 0.64 -0.39
C GLU A 162 8.57 0.26 1.05
N PRO A 163 9.22 -0.77 1.61
CA PRO A 163 9.12 -1.05 3.02
C PRO A 163 9.88 0.02 3.79
N CYS A 164 9.20 0.78 4.66
CA CYS A 164 9.85 1.80 5.47
C CYS A 164 10.57 1.21 6.72
N SER A 165 10.74 -0.12 6.77
CA SER A 165 11.30 -0.85 7.90
C SER A 165 12.50 -1.69 7.45
N LEU A 166 13.60 -1.57 8.19
CA LEU A 166 14.87 -2.28 7.99
C LEU A 166 14.76 -3.81 8.09
N LEU A 167 13.60 -4.35 8.50
CA LEU A 167 13.40 -5.78 8.77
C LEU A 167 12.21 -6.40 8.02
N LEU A 168 11.54 -5.67 7.13
CA LEU A 168 10.38 -6.21 6.42
C LEU A 168 10.80 -6.94 5.14
N GLN A 169 10.82 -8.28 5.18
CA GLN A 169 10.80 -9.10 3.97
C GLN A 169 9.34 -9.41 3.60
N VAL A 170 8.74 -8.60 2.72
CA VAL A 170 7.44 -8.94 2.12
C VAL A 170 7.70 -9.92 0.99
N ARG A 171 7.29 -11.18 1.16
CA ARG A 171 7.22 -12.15 0.06
C ARG A 171 5.75 -12.35 -0.31
N LEU A 172 5.32 -11.72 -1.40
CA LEU A 172 4.05 -12.07 -2.04
C LEU A 172 4.31 -13.27 -2.93
N GLU A 173 3.93 -14.46 -2.48
CA GLU A 173 4.00 -15.66 -3.31
C GLU A 173 2.85 -15.65 -4.33
N SER A 174 3.21 -15.55 -5.61
CA SER A 174 2.36 -16.01 -6.70
C SER A 174 2.78 -17.44 -7.05
N GLU A 175 1.83 -18.36 -7.05
CA GLU A 175 2.10 -19.76 -7.38
C GLU A 175 2.51 -19.90 -8.86
N SER A 176 3.82 -19.88 -9.10
CA SER A 176 4.41 -20.68 -10.17
C SER A 176 5.42 -21.60 -9.50
N GLY A 177 4.95 -22.82 -9.20
CA GLY A 177 5.72 -23.83 -8.48
C GLY A 177 7.05 -24.11 -9.16
N ARG A 178 8.14 -23.77 -8.47
CA ARG A 178 9.44 -24.41 -8.62
C ARG A 178 10.03 -24.61 -7.24
N ASP A 179 10.09 -25.87 -6.83
CA ASP A 179 10.79 -26.36 -5.64
C ASP A 179 12.27 -25.97 -5.76
N LEU A 180 12.77 -25.16 -4.83
CA LEU A 180 14.19 -24.82 -4.70
C LEU A 180 14.66 -25.16 -3.28
N ARG A 181 14.63 -26.45 -2.97
CA ARG A 181 15.53 -27.06 -1.98
C ARG A 181 16.94 -27.12 -2.56
N ASP A 182 17.68 -26.02 -2.50
CA ASP A 182 19.14 -26.10 -2.44
C ASP A 182 19.79 -24.82 -1.88
N SER A 183 20.17 -24.89 -0.60
CA SER A 183 20.77 -23.80 0.19
C SER A 183 22.17 -23.36 -0.26
N ALA A 184 22.75 -24.02 -1.26
CA ALA A 184 24.08 -23.72 -1.77
C ALA A 184 24.08 -22.53 -2.74
N GLN A 185 23.07 -22.42 -3.62
CA GLN A 185 23.03 -21.35 -4.63
C GLN A 185 22.69 -19.97 -4.06
N PHE A 186 22.04 -19.93 -2.89
CA PHE A 186 21.68 -18.67 -2.22
C PHE A 186 22.90 -17.92 -1.66
N LYS A 187 23.95 -18.64 -1.23
CA LYS A 187 25.19 -18.03 -0.73
C LYS A 187 26.03 -17.45 -1.87
N ASP A 188 26.12 -18.16 -2.99
CA ASP A 188 26.92 -17.72 -4.13
C ASP A 188 26.33 -16.48 -4.82
N ALA A 189 24.99 -16.37 -4.87
CA ALA A 189 24.31 -15.16 -5.36
C ALA A 189 24.54 -13.93 -4.47
N LEU A 190 24.59 -14.13 -3.13
CA LEU A 190 24.82 -13.06 -2.17
C LEU A 190 26.28 -12.54 -2.22
N THR A 191 27.25 -13.43 -2.42
CA THR A 191 28.67 -13.08 -2.50
C THR A 191 29.02 -12.39 -3.83
N ALA A 192 28.33 -12.71 -4.92
CA ALA A 192 28.51 -12.02 -6.21
C ALA A 192 27.99 -10.58 -6.20
N GLN A 193 26.97 -10.28 -5.40
CA GLN A 193 26.33 -8.95 -5.35
C GLN A 193 26.99 -7.99 -4.33
N LEU A 194 27.69 -8.53 -3.33
CA LEU A 194 28.36 -7.75 -2.28
C LEU A 194 29.85 -7.43 -2.55
N GLY A 195 30.37 -7.79 -3.73
CA GLY A 195 31.81 -7.75 -4.06
C GLY A 195 32.38 -6.48 -4.68
N ARG A 196 31.63 -5.37 -4.86
CA ARG A 196 32.17 -4.13 -5.45
C ARG A 196 31.96 -2.90 -4.58
N ARG A 197 32.92 -2.74 -3.66
CA ARG A 197 33.45 -1.56 -2.96
C ARG A 197 32.68 -0.22 -2.97
N SER A 198 32.56 0.28 -1.73
CA SER A 198 32.72 1.66 -1.27
C SER A 198 31.51 2.61 -1.31
N TRP A 199 30.69 2.55 -0.25
CA TRP A 199 29.73 3.58 0.15
C TRP A 199 29.60 3.58 1.69
N LEU A 200 30.69 3.90 2.40
CA LEU A 200 30.72 3.89 3.88
C LEU A 200 31.06 5.23 4.54
N GLU A 201 30.82 6.34 3.87
CA GLU A 201 30.91 7.68 4.46
C GLU A 201 29.75 8.55 3.95
N ASN A 202 28.55 8.37 4.52
CA ASN A 202 27.55 9.44 4.69
C ASN A 202 26.23 9.06 5.37
N VAL A 203 26.11 7.89 6.01
CA VAL A 203 24.93 7.58 6.84
C VAL A 203 25.11 8.12 8.26
N ARG A 204 25.30 9.44 8.37
CA ARG A 204 25.15 10.22 9.61
C ARG A 204 24.65 11.62 9.26
N SER A 205 23.38 11.72 8.90
CA SER A 205 22.51 12.84 9.27
C SER A 205 21.13 12.66 8.64
N GLU A 206 20.15 12.43 9.53
CA GLU A 206 18.83 13.03 9.50
C GLU A 206 17.80 12.62 8.43
N GLN A 207 16.79 11.92 8.94
CA GLN A 207 15.34 12.19 8.80
C GLN A 207 14.69 12.02 7.43
N CYS A 208 13.68 11.13 7.43
CA CYS A 208 12.55 11.11 6.51
C CYS A 208 11.76 12.45 6.56
N CYS A 209 12.35 13.51 5.98
CA CYS A 209 11.84 14.85 5.61
C CYS A 209 11.19 15.75 6.69
N PRO A 210 11.44 17.08 6.65
CA PRO A 210 10.62 17.97 5.81
C PRO A 210 11.37 19.09 5.06
N ARG A 211 10.78 19.57 3.95
CA ARG A 211 11.20 20.76 3.20
C ARG A 211 11.02 22.06 4.02
N LYS A 212 12.03 22.92 4.01
CA LYS A 212 11.85 24.39 4.08
C LYS A 212 12.51 25.02 2.86
N SER A 213 11.73 25.79 2.11
CA SER A 213 12.19 26.64 1.01
C SER A 213 12.97 27.84 1.56
N LEU A 214 14.15 28.07 0.99
CA LEU A 214 14.98 29.27 1.20
C LEU A 214 14.49 30.41 0.30
N ALA A 215 14.19 31.56 0.90
CA ALA A 215 14.36 32.87 0.28
C ALA A 215 14.45 33.94 1.40
N GLU A 216 15.55 34.72 1.33
CA GLU A 216 15.73 36.07 1.92
C GLU A 216 15.88 36.14 3.46
N ASP A 217 16.80 36.90 4.07
CA ASP A 217 17.77 37.88 3.60
C ASP A 217 18.86 38.06 4.69
N GLU A 218 19.99 38.58 4.24
CA GLU A 218 21.24 38.89 4.89
C GLU A 218 21.15 40.11 5.84
N ARG A 219 22.15 40.25 6.73
CA ARG A 219 22.50 41.41 7.60
C ARG A 219 21.69 41.51 8.90
N VAL A 220 22.30 41.60 10.08
CA VAL A 220 23.25 42.64 10.50
C VAL A 220 24.14 42.11 11.64
N ARG A 221 25.44 42.32 11.48
CA ARG A 221 26.46 42.31 12.55
C ARG A 221 26.20 43.46 13.53
N ASP A 222 26.30 43.23 14.85
CA ASP A 222 27.29 43.91 15.72
C ASP A 222 26.98 43.81 17.23
N LYS A 223 28.07 43.55 17.99
CA LYS A 223 28.37 43.88 19.40
C LYS A 223 27.57 43.10 20.48
N VAL A 224 28.17 42.36 21.42
CA VAL A 224 29.28 42.68 22.35
C VAL A 224 29.13 44.06 22.99
N GLN A 225 28.15 44.22 23.88
CA GLN A 225 28.34 44.35 25.32
C GLN A 225 26.98 44.31 26.03
#